data_AF-A0A183D9I8-F1
#
_entry.id   AF-A0A183D9I8-F1
#
_cell.length_a   1.000
_cell.length_b   1.000
_cell.length_c   1.000
_cell.angle_alpha   90.00
_cell.angle_beta   90.00
_cell.angle_gamma   90.00
#
_symmetry.space_group_name_H-M   'P 1'
#
loop_
_entity.id
_entity.type
_entity.pdbx_description
1 polymer ?
#
loop_
_entity_poly.entity_id
_entity_poly.type
_entity_poly.pdbx_seq_one_letter_code
_entity_poly.pdbx_strand_id
1 'polypeptide(L)'
;MLPFPNFNDFIYFTEILDSLLPTKNKEDRKDVERALKTLPAFADKETVMMHEISDNFIFSCYCCICERSDVDYIFSEKFEAKEVKAESFAKYLKDEHYDPRLNELLYPAPTPEIAQSLINELGRSERLTKHAFLRFLLSPYNIAMHADHMMLKEEDMHKPLSHYFINSSHNTYLRGESLPKKKKKNCVR
;
A
#
# COMPACT_ATOMS: atom_id res chain seq x y z
N MET A 1 -41.99 -15.27 -1.67
CA MET A 1 -40.95 -14.49 -0.97
C MET A 1 -39.88 -15.46 -0.52
N LEU A 2 -38.74 -15.49 -1.22
CA LEU A 2 -37.57 -16.20 -0.72
C LEU A 2 -36.98 -15.37 0.43
N PRO A 3 -36.57 -15.97 1.55
CA PRO A 3 -35.96 -15.21 2.63
C PRO A 3 -34.63 -14.63 2.14
N PHE A 4 -34.44 -13.33 2.32
CA PHE A 4 -33.14 -12.70 2.16
C PHE A 4 -32.13 -13.44 3.06
N PRO A 5 -30.90 -13.70 2.58
CA PRO A 5 -29.87 -14.22 3.47
C PRO A 5 -29.67 -13.21 4.60
N ASN A 6 -29.75 -13.66 5.85
CA ASN A 6 -29.26 -12.88 6.99
C ASN A 6 -27.78 -12.61 6.73
N PHE A 7 -27.46 -11.42 6.22
CA PHE A 7 -26.13 -10.88 6.36
C PHE A 7 -25.95 -10.69 7.86
N ASN A 8 -25.15 -11.53 8.49
CA ASN A 8 -24.70 -11.25 9.84
C ASN A 8 -23.96 -9.91 9.78
N ASP A 9 -24.44 -8.90 10.51
CA ASP A 9 -23.81 -7.55 10.59
C ASP A 9 -22.47 -7.55 11.34
N PHE A 10 -21.92 -8.74 11.61
CA PHE A 10 -20.72 -8.96 12.40
C PHE A 10 -19.80 -9.95 11.69
N ILE A 11 -18.50 -9.72 11.84
CA ILE A 11 -17.42 -10.54 11.32
C ILE A 11 -16.69 -11.18 12.50
N TYR A 12 -16.35 -12.46 12.37
CA TYR A 12 -15.61 -13.16 13.41
C TYR A 12 -14.12 -12.81 13.35
N PHE A 13 -13.49 -12.74 14.51
CA PHE A 13 -12.05 -12.55 14.65
C PHE A 13 -11.25 -13.61 13.87
N THR A 14 -11.72 -14.86 13.85
CA THR A 14 -11.10 -15.95 13.09
C THR A 14 -11.12 -15.70 11.58
N GLU A 15 -12.20 -15.11 11.05
CA GLU A 15 -12.29 -14.75 9.62
C GLU A 15 -11.31 -13.63 9.26
N ILE A 16 -11.14 -12.66 10.16
CA ILE A 16 -10.14 -11.59 10.00
C ILE A 16 -8.74 -12.18 10.03
N LEU A 17 -8.45 -13.06 10.99
CA LEU A 17 -7.15 -13.72 11.13
C LEU A 17 -6.81 -14.57 9.89
N ASP A 18 -7.77 -15.37 9.41
CA ASP A 18 -7.61 -16.22 8.23
C ASP A 18 -7.47 -15.38 6.93
N SER A 19 -8.08 -14.19 6.88
CA SER A 19 -7.96 -13.27 5.74
C SER A 19 -6.62 -12.53 5.72
N LEU A 20 -6.08 -12.16 6.89
CA LEU A 20 -4.80 -11.44 7.01
C LEU A 20 -3.59 -12.35 6.77
N LEU A 21 -3.67 -13.61 7.20
CA LEU A 21 -2.62 -14.61 7.01
C LEU A 21 -3.19 -15.81 6.27
N PRO A 22 -3.07 -15.88 4.94
CA PRO A 22 -3.40 -17.10 4.19
C PRO A 22 -2.40 -18.25 4.45
N THR A 23 -1.49 -18.09 5.41
CA THR A 23 -0.38 -19.01 5.66
C THR A 23 -0.77 -20.20 6.53
N LYS A 24 -0.23 -21.38 6.19
CA LYS A 24 -0.31 -22.60 6.99
C LYS A 24 0.58 -22.56 8.25
N ASN A 25 1.30 -21.46 8.48
CA ASN A 25 2.25 -21.35 9.58
C ASN A 25 1.52 -21.03 10.88
N LYS A 26 1.55 -21.99 11.81
CA LYS A 26 0.83 -21.90 13.09
C LYS A 26 1.45 -20.87 14.05
N GLU A 27 2.75 -20.61 13.95
CA GLU A 27 3.42 -19.67 14.85
C GLU A 27 3.09 -18.22 14.48
N ASP A 28 3.23 -17.86 13.20
CA ASP A 28 2.83 -16.52 12.70
C ASP A 28 1.36 -16.22 13.03
N ARG A 29 0.48 -17.23 12.89
CA ARG A 29 -0.94 -17.11 13.25
C ARG A 29 -1.13 -16.77 14.73
N LYS A 30 -0.41 -17.44 15.63
CA LYS A 30 -0.48 -17.16 17.08
C LYS A 30 0.06 -15.79 17.43
N ASP A 31 1.13 -15.35 16.76
CA ASP A 31 1.75 -14.06 17.01
C ASP A 31 0.84 -12.91 16.55
N VAL A 32 0.24 -13.02 15.37
CA VAL A 32 -0.77 -12.07 14.89
C VAL A 32 -2.02 -12.09 15.78
N GLU A 33 -2.47 -13.27 16.22
CA GLU A 33 -3.58 -13.37 17.15
C GLU A 33 -3.28 -12.65 18.47
N ARG A 34 -2.09 -12.84 19.03
CA ARG A 34 -1.64 -12.16 20.26
C ARG A 34 -1.57 -10.65 20.06
N ALA A 35 -1.02 -10.19 18.93
CA ALA A 35 -0.91 -8.77 18.61
C ALA A 35 -2.29 -8.12 18.46
N LEU A 36 -3.22 -8.75 17.73
CA LEU A 36 -4.55 -8.19 17.54
C LEU A 36 -5.39 -8.13 18.82
N LYS A 37 -5.23 -9.10 19.73
CA LYS A 37 -5.90 -9.08 21.04
C LYS A 37 -5.48 -7.92 21.95
N THR A 38 -4.38 -7.22 21.62
CA THR A 38 -4.00 -5.98 22.32
C THR A 38 -4.93 -4.81 21.98
N LEU A 39 -5.65 -4.88 20.86
CA LEU A 39 -6.60 -3.86 20.47
C LEU A 39 -7.88 -3.97 21.32
N PRO A 40 -8.46 -2.84 21.75
CA PRO A 40 -9.68 -2.84 22.57
C PRO A 40 -10.88 -3.47 21.86
N ALA A 41 -10.87 -3.49 20.53
CA ALA A 41 -11.90 -4.15 19.72
C ALA A 41 -11.90 -5.69 19.87
N PHE A 42 -10.77 -6.30 20.20
CA PHE A 42 -10.58 -7.75 20.27
C PHE A 42 -10.15 -8.25 21.66
N ALA A 43 -10.13 -7.37 22.67
CA ALA A 43 -9.72 -7.73 24.02
C ALA A 43 -10.68 -8.76 24.66
N ASP A 44 -11.99 -8.48 24.59
CA ASP A 44 -13.04 -9.32 25.20
C ASP A 44 -14.07 -9.84 24.19
N LYS A 45 -13.94 -9.45 22.91
CA LYS A 45 -14.91 -9.76 21.86
C LYS A 45 -14.26 -10.58 20.76
N GLU A 46 -14.92 -11.68 20.37
CA GLU A 46 -14.54 -12.49 19.20
C GLU A 46 -15.24 -12.03 17.92
N THR A 47 -16.06 -10.99 18.00
CA THR A 47 -16.80 -10.42 16.86
C THR A 47 -16.64 -8.92 16.79
N VAL A 48 -16.59 -8.40 15.56
CA VAL A 48 -16.54 -6.97 15.26
C VAL A 48 -17.70 -6.65 14.33
N MET A 49 -18.41 -5.55 14.62
CA MET A 49 -19.52 -5.14 13.76
C MET A 49 -18.98 -4.56 12.45
N MET A 50 -19.66 -4.80 11.33
CA MET A 50 -19.18 -4.36 10.02
C MET A 50 -18.96 -2.84 9.93
N HIS A 51 -19.77 -2.06 10.65
CA HIS A 51 -19.64 -0.60 10.71
C HIS A 51 -18.44 -0.11 11.55
N GLU A 52 -17.87 -0.95 12.41
CA GLU A 52 -16.67 -0.63 13.20
C GLU A 52 -15.39 -0.81 12.34
N ILE A 53 -15.47 -1.57 11.24
CA ILE A 53 -14.38 -1.78 10.29
C ILE A 53 -14.22 -0.53 9.42
N SER A 54 -13.48 0.42 9.96
CA SER A 54 -13.06 1.64 9.26
C SER A 54 -11.58 1.58 8.88
N ASP A 55 -11.13 2.48 8.01
CA ASP A 55 -9.71 2.61 7.65
C ASP A 55 -8.82 2.83 8.88
N ASN A 56 -9.35 3.51 9.91
CA ASN A 56 -8.63 3.70 11.17
C ASN A 56 -8.47 2.41 11.95
N PHE A 57 -9.50 1.57 11.97
CA PHE A 57 -9.43 0.26 12.58
C PHE A 57 -8.43 -0.63 11.85
N ILE A 58 -8.51 -0.71 10.52
CA ILE A 58 -7.57 -1.48 9.68
C ILE A 58 -6.13 -1.00 9.89
N PHE A 59 -5.92 0.32 9.93
CA PHE A 59 -4.60 0.89 10.18
C PHE A 59 -4.07 0.55 11.59
N SER A 60 -4.95 0.47 12.59
CA SER A 60 -4.58 0.09 13.95
C SER A 60 -4.14 -1.38 14.00
N CYS A 61 -4.89 -2.27 13.33
CA CYS A 61 -4.50 -3.68 13.13
C CYS A 61 -3.13 -3.79 12.45
N TYR A 62 -2.90 -3.00 11.39
CA TYR A 62 -1.62 -2.96 10.69
C TYR A 62 -0.45 -2.57 11.62
N CYS A 63 -0.63 -1.51 12.42
CA CYS A 63 0.42 -1.05 13.34
C CYS A 63 0.74 -2.09 14.41
N CYS A 64 -0.28 -2.76 14.97
CA CYS A 64 -0.10 -3.81 15.97
C CYS A 64 0.64 -5.03 15.42
N ILE A 65 0.36 -5.41 14.17
CA ILE A 65 0.97 -6.61 13.56
C ILE A 65 2.41 -6.35 13.14
N CYS A 66 2.68 -5.20 12.52
CA CYS A 66 3.95 -4.97 11.85
C CYS A 66 5.03 -4.32 12.73
N GLU A 67 4.66 -3.68 13.86
CA GLU A 67 5.51 -2.90 14.80
C GLU A 67 6.32 -1.73 14.17
N ARG A 68 6.71 -1.83 12.89
CA ARG A 68 7.34 -0.83 12.01
C ARG A 68 8.48 -0.06 12.68
N SER A 69 9.43 -0.79 13.27
CA SER A 69 10.66 -0.22 13.87
C SER A 69 11.60 0.43 12.84
N ASP A 70 11.48 0.05 11.57
CA ASP A 70 12.12 0.72 10.44
C ASP A 70 11.64 2.18 10.31
N VAL A 71 10.35 2.42 10.48
CA VAL A 71 9.75 3.76 10.40
C VAL A 71 10.09 4.59 11.63
N ASP A 72 10.22 3.97 12.81
CA ASP A 72 10.75 4.64 14.01
C ASP A 72 12.13 5.22 13.77
N TYR A 73 13.01 4.41 13.18
CA TYR A 73 14.37 4.81 12.88
C TYR A 73 14.39 5.98 11.91
N ILE A 74 13.69 5.87 10.77
CA ILE A 74 13.64 6.92 9.75
C ILE A 74 13.05 8.22 10.31
N PHE A 75 11.97 8.14 11.07
CA PHE A 75 11.34 9.34 11.65
C PHE A 75 12.27 10.04 12.65
N SER A 76 12.98 9.26 13.47
CA SER A 76 13.93 9.80 14.44
C SER A 76 15.16 10.41 13.76
N GLU A 77 15.67 9.76 12.72
CA GLU A 77 16.83 10.22 11.93
C GLU A 77 16.51 11.53 11.19
N LYS A 78 15.32 11.64 10.59
CA LYS A 78 14.99 12.80 9.75
C LYS A 78 14.52 14.02 10.54
N PHE A 79 13.91 13.84 11.69
CA PHE A 79 13.24 14.94 12.40
C PHE A 79 13.75 15.21 13.81
N GLU A 80 14.50 14.28 14.43
CA GLU A 80 15.09 14.41 15.77
C GLU A 80 14.08 14.86 16.87
N ALA A 81 12.78 14.67 16.64
CA ALA A 81 11.70 15.13 17.50
C ALA A 81 10.50 14.18 17.44
N LYS A 82 9.74 14.08 18.54
CA LYS A 82 8.51 13.27 18.60
C LYS A 82 7.36 13.85 17.80
N GLU A 83 7.35 15.18 17.65
CA GLU A 83 6.33 15.92 16.91
C GLU A 83 7.01 16.96 16.02
N VAL A 84 6.63 16.97 14.75
CA VAL A 84 7.30 17.72 13.71
C VAL A 84 6.39 18.80 13.17
N LYS A 85 6.92 20.00 12.98
CA LYS A 85 6.15 21.12 12.40
C LYS A 85 6.04 20.98 10.89
N ALA A 86 5.02 21.60 10.32
CA ALA A 86 4.77 21.55 8.88
C ALA A 86 5.96 22.07 8.04
N GLU A 87 6.74 23.04 8.53
CA GLU A 87 7.91 23.56 7.79
C GLU A 87 9.00 22.48 7.66
N SER A 88 9.25 21.72 8.71
CA SER A 88 10.22 20.62 8.69
C SER A 88 9.73 19.47 7.81
N PHE A 89 8.43 19.19 7.84
CA PHE A 89 7.84 18.18 6.97
C PHE A 89 7.86 18.60 5.49
N ALA A 90 7.53 19.86 5.17
CA ALA A 90 7.62 20.38 3.80
C ALA A 90 9.05 20.30 3.25
N LYS A 91 10.05 20.62 4.09
CA LYS A 91 11.45 20.46 3.72
C LYS A 91 11.78 18.99 3.41
N TYR A 92 11.37 18.06 4.26
CA TYR A 92 11.55 16.63 4.02
C TYR A 92 10.89 16.17 2.71
N LEU A 93 9.67 16.64 2.41
CA LEU A 93 8.99 16.32 1.15
C LEU A 93 9.77 16.84 -0.05
N LYS A 94 10.32 18.05 0.04
CA LYS A 94 11.14 18.64 -1.04
C LYS A 94 12.47 17.90 -1.24
N ASP A 95 13.10 17.47 -0.16
CA ASP A 95 14.44 16.87 -0.22
C ASP A 95 14.39 15.39 -0.63
N GLU A 96 13.37 14.64 -0.19
CA GLU A 96 13.31 13.17 -0.34
C GLU A 96 12.20 12.67 -1.28
N HIS A 97 11.13 13.44 -1.46
CA HIS A 97 9.91 13.01 -2.19
C HIS A 97 9.62 13.83 -3.45
N TYR A 98 10.45 14.83 -3.74
CA TYR A 98 10.28 15.70 -4.91
C TYR A 98 11.42 15.45 -5.90
N ASP A 99 11.08 15.23 -7.17
CA ASP A 99 12.07 15.02 -8.23
C ASP A 99 12.60 16.38 -8.73
N PRO A 100 13.89 16.72 -8.48
CA PRO A 100 14.45 18.01 -8.86
C PRO A 100 14.56 18.22 -10.38
N ARG A 101 14.30 17.18 -11.19
CA ARG A 101 14.28 17.27 -12.66
C ARG A 101 12.94 17.77 -13.20
N LEU A 102 11.90 17.78 -12.38
CA LEU A 102 10.58 18.27 -12.77
C LEU A 102 10.57 19.80 -12.87
N ASN A 103 9.73 20.31 -13.77
CA ASN A 103 9.57 21.75 -13.93
C ASN A 103 8.71 22.31 -12.78
N GLU A 104 9.27 23.23 -11.98
CA GLU A 104 8.59 23.79 -10.79
C GLU A 104 7.28 24.55 -11.12
N LEU A 105 7.13 25.08 -12.34
CA LEU A 105 5.89 25.75 -12.74
C LEU A 105 4.76 24.76 -13.01
N LEU A 106 5.10 23.59 -13.56
CA LEU A 106 4.13 22.52 -13.83
C LEU A 106 3.91 21.63 -12.60
N TYR A 107 4.94 21.44 -11.79
CA TYR A 107 4.96 20.59 -10.60
C TYR A 107 5.44 21.41 -9.40
N PRO A 108 4.56 22.15 -8.73
CA PRO A 108 4.96 23.04 -7.64
C PRO A 108 5.61 22.28 -6.49
N ALA A 109 6.66 22.88 -5.92
CA ALA A 109 7.36 22.30 -4.78
C ALA A 109 6.45 22.26 -3.53
N PRO A 110 6.63 21.28 -2.63
CA PRO A 110 5.86 21.20 -1.39
C PRO A 110 6.05 22.45 -0.52
N THR A 111 4.95 23.09 -0.14
CA THR A 111 4.95 24.25 0.77
C THR A 111 4.51 23.85 2.19
N PRO A 112 4.81 24.66 3.22
CA PRO A 112 4.34 24.41 4.58
C PRO A 112 2.81 24.29 4.69
N GLU A 113 2.06 25.03 3.88
CA GLU A 113 0.59 24.97 3.87
C GLU A 113 0.09 23.60 3.36
N ILE A 114 0.70 23.09 2.30
CA ILE A 114 0.41 21.75 1.75
C ILE A 114 0.77 20.68 2.80
N ALA A 115 1.96 20.81 3.40
CA ALA A 115 2.41 19.90 4.45
C ALA A 115 1.45 19.90 5.65
N GLN A 116 0.95 21.07 6.07
CA GLN A 116 -0.03 21.16 7.15
C GLN A 116 -1.37 20.52 6.76
N SER A 117 -1.84 20.72 5.52
CA SER A 117 -3.05 20.07 5.02
C SER A 117 -2.93 18.54 5.07
N LEU A 118 -1.79 17.99 4.65
CA LEU A 118 -1.51 16.55 4.72
C LEU A 118 -1.47 16.05 6.16
N ILE A 119 -0.85 16.78 7.08
CA ILE A 119 -0.82 16.43 8.51
C ILE A 119 -2.24 16.37 9.07
N ASN A 120 -3.07 17.37 8.76
CA ASN A 120 -4.45 17.44 9.23
C ASN A 120 -5.30 16.29 8.67
N GLU A 121 -5.12 15.93 7.40
CA GLU A 121 -5.84 14.84 6.76
C GLU A 121 -5.45 13.47 7.33
N LEU A 122 -4.15 13.21 7.48
CA LEU A 122 -3.61 11.90 7.85
C LEU A 122 -3.64 11.64 9.35
N GLY A 123 -3.35 12.67 10.15
CA GLY A 123 -3.19 12.57 11.60
C GLY A 123 -4.30 13.24 12.42
N ARG A 124 -5.09 14.14 11.82
CA ARG A 124 -6.02 15.05 12.52
C ARG A 124 -5.36 15.78 13.69
N SER A 125 -4.09 16.12 13.54
CA SER A 125 -3.25 16.74 14.55
C SER A 125 -2.63 18.02 14.02
N GLU A 126 -2.22 18.93 14.90
CA GLU A 126 -1.53 20.16 14.49
C GLU A 126 -0.10 19.89 14.01
N ARG A 127 0.50 18.79 14.47
CA ARG A 127 1.88 18.39 14.19
C ARG A 127 1.95 17.01 13.61
N LEU A 128 2.96 16.75 12.79
CA LEU A 128 3.23 15.43 12.25
C LEU A 128 3.74 14.53 13.38
N THR A 129 2.97 13.50 13.69
CA THR A 129 3.36 12.42 14.59
C THR A 129 3.91 11.25 13.77
N LYS A 130 4.62 10.32 14.42
CA LYS A 130 5.05 9.05 13.77
C LYS A 130 3.88 8.34 13.09
N HIS A 131 2.72 8.29 13.74
CA HIS A 131 1.54 7.61 13.21
C HIS A 131 1.00 8.30 11.95
N ALA A 132 0.97 9.63 11.93
CA ALA A 132 0.63 10.41 10.74
C ALA A 132 1.67 10.25 9.62
N PHE A 133 2.95 10.16 9.98
CA PHE A 133 4.04 9.89 9.02
C PHE A 133 3.94 8.50 8.39
N LEU A 134 3.63 7.47 9.18
CA LEU A 134 3.37 6.13 8.67
C LEU A 134 2.16 6.12 7.71
N ARG A 135 1.10 6.87 8.04
CA ARG A 135 -0.04 7.05 7.13
C ARG A 135 0.37 7.74 5.84
N PHE A 136 1.20 8.78 5.92
CA PHE A 136 1.75 9.44 4.75
C PHE A 136 2.50 8.44 3.85
N LEU A 137 3.38 7.62 4.42
CA LEU A 137 4.16 6.65 3.65
C LEU A 137 3.30 5.61 2.92
N LEU A 138 2.14 5.25 3.49
CA LEU A 138 1.17 4.33 2.89
C LEU A 138 0.10 5.03 2.04
N SER A 139 0.07 6.36 2.04
CA SER A 139 -0.95 7.16 1.36
C SER A 139 -0.71 7.21 -0.15
N PRO A 140 -1.76 7.53 -0.94
CA PRO A 140 -1.60 7.77 -2.38
C PRO A 140 -0.68 8.96 -2.69
N TYR A 141 -0.41 9.84 -1.73
CA TYR A 141 0.51 10.96 -1.90
C TYR A 141 1.98 10.53 -1.98
N ASN A 142 2.31 9.30 -1.57
CA ASN A 142 3.67 8.75 -1.59
C ASN A 142 3.81 7.59 -2.58
N ILE A 143 3.13 7.66 -3.74
CA ILE A 143 3.28 6.67 -4.81
C ILE A 143 4.52 7.01 -5.63
N ALA A 144 5.41 6.02 -5.84
CA ALA A 144 6.67 6.19 -6.56
C ALA A 144 6.52 6.59 -8.05
N MET A 145 5.32 6.45 -8.61
CA MET A 145 5.02 6.77 -10.01
C MET A 145 3.95 7.85 -10.10
N HIS A 146 4.21 8.88 -10.90
CA HIS A 146 3.23 9.92 -11.17
C HIS A 146 2.05 9.33 -11.99
N ALA A 147 0.81 9.65 -11.59
CA ALA A 147 -0.39 9.12 -12.24
C ALA A 147 -0.46 9.46 -13.73
N ASP A 148 0.02 10.63 -14.14
CA ASP A 148 0.08 11.07 -15.54
C ASP A 148 0.88 10.15 -16.45
N HIS A 149 1.85 9.38 -15.92
CA HIS A 149 2.60 8.40 -16.71
C HIS A 149 1.80 7.13 -16.98
N MET A 150 0.75 6.88 -16.22
CA MET A 150 -0.15 5.74 -16.41
C MET A 150 -1.34 6.06 -17.32
N MET A 151 -1.49 7.33 -17.73
CA MET A 151 -2.57 7.78 -18.59
C MET A 151 -2.11 7.87 -20.05
N LEU A 152 -3.03 7.53 -20.96
CA LEU A 152 -2.79 7.71 -22.39
C LEU A 152 -2.71 9.19 -22.71
N LYS A 153 -1.55 9.64 -23.19
CA LYS A 153 -1.37 11.00 -23.73
C LYS A 153 -1.76 10.99 -25.20
N GLU A 154 -2.99 11.42 -25.50
CA GLU A 154 -3.52 11.41 -26.86
C GLU A 154 -2.65 12.22 -27.84
N GLU A 155 -2.06 13.33 -27.38
CA GLU A 155 -1.11 14.15 -28.13
C GLU A 155 0.09 13.36 -28.69
N ASP A 156 0.52 12.31 -27.98
CA ASP A 156 1.63 11.46 -28.37
C ASP A 156 1.23 10.37 -29.37
N MET A 157 -0.06 10.17 -29.65
CA MET A 157 -0.60 9.07 -30.47
C MET A 157 -0.82 9.39 -31.95
N HIS A 158 -0.39 10.57 -32.42
CA HIS A 158 -0.56 11.03 -33.79
C HIS A 158 0.69 10.90 -34.69
N LYS A 159 1.77 10.27 -34.20
CA LYS A 159 3.00 10.00 -34.97
C LYS A 159 2.82 8.76 -35.87
N PRO A 160 3.66 8.53 -36.90
CA PRO A 160 3.56 7.30 -37.68
C PRO A 160 4.02 6.09 -36.87
N LEU A 161 3.49 4.90 -37.21
CA LEU A 161 3.59 3.67 -36.42
C LEU A 161 5.03 3.27 -36.04
N SER A 162 6.02 3.60 -36.87
CA SER A 162 7.43 3.32 -36.64
C SER A 162 8.05 4.05 -35.44
N HIS A 163 7.37 5.06 -34.87
CA HIS A 163 7.83 5.79 -33.68
C HIS A 163 7.45 5.11 -32.36
N TYR A 164 6.60 4.08 -32.39
CA TYR A 164 6.10 3.43 -31.19
C TYR A 164 6.76 2.08 -30.97
N PHE A 165 7.11 1.79 -29.72
CA PHE A 165 7.35 0.42 -29.29
C PHE A 165 6.00 -0.28 -29.16
N ILE A 166 5.80 -1.34 -29.94
CA ILE A 166 4.57 -2.13 -29.94
C ILE A 166 4.84 -3.42 -29.16
N ASN A 167 4.08 -3.65 -28.10
CA ASN A 167 4.13 -4.91 -27.39
C ASN A 167 3.62 -6.04 -28.29
N SER A 168 4.52 -6.93 -28.72
CA SER A 168 4.22 -8.05 -29.60
C SER A 168 4.47 -9.36 -28.87
N SER A 169 3.56 -10.32 -29.04
CA SER A 169 3.75 -11.68 -28.54
C SER A 169 3.90 -12.65 -29.72
N HIS A 170 4.77 -13.64 -29.56
CA HIS A 170 4.99 -14.71 -30.51
C HIS A 170 4.29 -15.97 -30.03
N ASN A 171 3.64 -16.72 -30.93
CA ASN A 171 2.92 -17.94 -30.61
C ASN A 171 1.89 -17.80 -29.45
N THR A 172 1.05 -16.77 -29.50
CA THR A 172 0.01 -16.49 -28.47
C THR A 172 -0.95 -17.66 -28.21
N TYR A 173 -1.05 -18.61 -29.15
CA TYR A 173 -1.87 -19.81 -29.00
C TYR A 173 -1.23 -20.88 -28.08
N LEU A 174 0.08 -20.82 -27.82
CA LEU A 174 0.78 -21.76 -26.96
C LEU A 174 0.63 -21.35 -25.48
N ARG A 175 0.04 -22.23 -24.68
CA ARG A 175 -0.09 -22.05 -23.21
C ARG A 175 1.05 -22.72 -22.41
N GLY A 176 2.13 -23.16 -23.07
CA GLY A 176 3.23 -23.92 -22.48
C GLY A 176 4.41 -24.12 -23.44
N GLU A 177 5.37 -25.01 -23.09
CA GLU A 177 6.56 -25.28 -23.90
C GLU A 177 6.22 -25.60 -25.37
N SER A 178 6.89 -24.93 -26.30
CA SER A 178 6.62 -25.03 -27.74
C SER A 178 6.96 -26.39 -28.36
N LEU A 179 7.70 -27.24 -27.65
CA LEU A 179 8.00 -28.61 -28.06
C LEU A 179 7.87 -29.54 -26.84
N PRO A 180 7.04 -30.60 -26.86
CA PRO A 180 7.23 -31.70 -25.94
C PRO A 180 8.60 -32.33 -26.25
N LYS A 181 9.49 -32.43 -25.27
CA LYS A 181 10.79 -33.12 -25.39
C LYS A 181 10.57 -34.47 -26.08
N LYS A 182 10.92 -34.58 -27.37
CA LYS A 182 10.88 -35.87 -28.07
C LYS A 182 11.92 -36.77 -27.42
N LYS A 183 11.43 -37.87 -26.84
CA LYS A 183 12.21 -39.01 -26.35
C LYS A 183 13.24 -39.38 -27.41
N LYS A 184 14.53 -39.46 -27.04
CA LYS A 184 15.56 -40.16 -27.82
C LYS A 184 15.00 -41.56 -28.12
N LYS A 185 14.46 -41.78 -29.32
CA LYS A 185 14.21 -43.14 -29.81
C LYS A 185 15.59 -43.68 -30.15
N ASN A 186 15.95 -44.79 -29.51
CA ASN A 186 17.16 -45.56 -29.75
C ASN A 186 17.43 -45.67 -31.25
N CYS A 187 18.53 -45.09 -31.73
CA CYS A 187 19.19 -45.57 -32.93
C CYS A 187 19.82 -46.91 -32.56
N VAL A 188 19.11 -47.99 -32.87
CA VAL A 188 19.73 -49.32 -32.95
C VAL A 188 20.65 -49.30 -34.18
N ARG A 189 21.88 -49.76 -33.99
CA ARG A 189 22.90 -49.94 -35.03
C ARG A 189 22.45 -50.91 -36.11
#